data_AF-A0A5K0ZU45-F1
#
_entry.id   AF-A0A5K0ZU45-F1
#
_cell.length_a   1.000
_cell.length_b   1.000
_cell.length_c   1.000
_cell.angle_alpha   90.00
_cell.angle_beta   90.00
_cell.angle_gamma   90.00
#
_symmetry.space_group_name_H-M   'P 1'
#
loop_
_entity.id
_entity.type
_entity.pdbx_description
1 polymer ?
#
loop_
_entity_poly.entity_id
_entity_poly.type
_entity_poly.pdbx_seq_one_letter_code
_entity_poly.pdbx_strand_id
1 'polypeptide(L)' 'EQAGSSDDELSAGEVETQDSNPRSQEHDLKEKLLRKYSGYLSSLKQEFSKKKKKGKLPKEARQMLLDWWNLHYKWPYPT' A
#
# COMPACT_ATOMS: atom_id res chain seq x y z
N GLU A 1 -53.33 23.63 -1.43
CA GLU A 1 -53.72 22.31 -1.95
C GLU A 1 -53.49 22.25 -3.48
N GLN A 2 -52.28 22.35 -4.00
CA GLN A 2 -51.09 21.48 -3.90
C GLN A 2 -51.16 20.26 -4.85
N ALA A 3 -50.31 20.35 -5.88
CA ALA A 3 -49.59 19.30 -6.62
C ALA A 3 -50.38 18.21 -7.38
N GLY A 4 -50.46 18.40 -8.70
CA GLY A 4 -50.55 17.28 -9.65
C GLY A 4 -49.23 16.51 -9.65
N SER A 5 -49.34 15.21 -9.38
CA SER A 5 -48.25 14.23 -9.38
C SER A 5 -47.70 14.06 -10.80
N SER A 6 -46.40 14.31 -10.94
CA SER A 6 -45.60 14.21 -12.16
C SER A 6 -44.50 13.18 -11.91
N ASP A 7 -44.20 12.41 -12.95
CA ASP A 7 -42.99 11.62 -13.23
C ASP A 7 -42.52 10.58 -12.20
N ASP A 8 -42.95 9.32 -12.39
CA ASP A 8 -42.14 8.15 -12.08
C ASP A 8 -41.81 7.42 -13.39
N GLU A 9 -40.86 7.98 -14.15
CA GLU A 9 -40.15 7.23 -15.19
C GLU A 9 -38.99 6.49 -14.51
N LEU A 10 -39.21 5.20 -14.21
CA LEU A 10 -38.21 4.33 -13.61
C LEU A 10 -37.22 3.92 -14.71
N SER A 11 -36.30 4.83 -15.03
CA SER A 11 -35.27 4.61 -16.03
C SER A 11 -33.91 5.04 -15.47
N ALA A 12 -33.24 4.08 -14.85
CA ALA A 12 -31.79 4.08 -14.69
C ALA A 12 -31.33 2.63 -14.50
N GLY A 13 -31.73 1.79 -15.45
CA GLY A 13 -31.05 0.53 -15.72
C GLY A 13 -29.71 0.83 -16.38
N GLU A 14 -28.76 1.32 -15.60
CA GLU A 14 -27.36 1.32 -15.96
C GLU A 14 -26.55 0.80 -14.78
N VAL A 15 -26.44 -0.52 -14.74
CA VAL A 15 -25.13 -1.14 -14.50
C VAL A 15 -24.23 -0.53 -15.57
N GLU A 16 -23.65 0.65 -15.27
CA GLU A 16 -22.53 1.17 -16.02
C GLU A 16 -21.39 0.19 -15.77
N THR A 17 -21.34 -0.76 -16.69
CA THR A 17 -20.14 -1.34 -17.27
C THR A 17 -18.88 -0.77 -16.67
N GLN A 18 -18.27 -1.64 -15.88
CA GLN A 18 -16.94 -1.62 -15.33
C GLN A 18 -15.89 -1.20 -16.38
N ASP A 19 -15.80 0.10 -16.69
CA ASP A 19 -14.69 0.68 -17.43
C ASP A 19 -13.48 0.67 -16.50
N SER A 20 -12.82 -0.48 -16.49
CA SER A 20 -11.64 -0.73 -15.68
C SER A 20 -10.45 -0.10 -16.37
N ASN A 21 -10.38 1.23 -16.30
CA ASN A 21 -9.15 1.94 -16.61
C ASN A 21 -8.05 1.32 -15.72
N PRO A 22 -6.98 0.74 -16.28
CA PRO A 22 -5.95 0.04 -15.50
C PRO A 22 -5.32 0.98 -14.45
N ARG A 23 -5.27 2.29 -14.73
CA ARG A 23 -4.85 3.31 -13.78
C ARG A 23 -5.80 3.48 -12.58
N SER A 24 -7.10 3.28 -12.77
CA SER A 24 -8.09 3.30 -11.69
C SER A 24 -7.94 2.05 -10.82
N GLN A 25 -7.75 0.88 -11.43
CA GLN A 25 -7.51 -0.36 -10.68
C GLN A 25 -6.22 -0.31 -9.86
N GLU A 26 -5.14 0.26 -10.41
CA GLU A 26 -3.90 0.51 -9.67
C GLU A 26 -4.10 1.48 -8.50
N HIS A 27 -4.89 2.53 -8.71
CA HIS A 27 -5.22 3.48 -7.66
C HIS A 27 -6.01 2.81 -6.53
N ASP A 28 -7.05 2.05 -6.86
CA ASP A 28 -7.89 1.34 -5.90
C ASP A 28 -7.11 0.27 -5.12
N LEU A 29 -6.23 -0.47 -5.82
CA LEU A 29 -5.32 -1.44 -5.20
C LEU A 29 -4.37 -0.73 -4.23
N LYS A 30 -3.77 0.37 -4.65
CA LYS A 30 -2.85 1.18 -3.83
C LYS A 30 -3.56 1.70 -2.59
N GLU A 31 -4.75 2.25 -2.71
CA GLU A 31 -5.53 2.73 -1.58
C GLU A 31 -5.91 1.61 -0.61
N LYS A 32 -6.35 0.46 -1.14
CA LYS A 32 -6.68 -0.71 -0.32
C LYS A 32 -5.48 -1.21 0.47
N LEU A 33 -4.30 -1.26 -0.15
CA LEU A 33 -3.05 -1.64 0.51
C LEU A 33 -2.64 -0.62 1.57
N LEU A 34 -2.66 0.68 1.23
CA LEU A 34 -2.34 1.74 2.18
C LEU A 34 -3.28 1.70 3.39
N ARG A 35 -4.59 1.55 3.18
CA ARG A 35 -5.58 1.45 4.27
C ARG A 35 -5.34 0.23 5.15
N LYS A 36 -5.02 -0.92 4.56
CA LYS A 36 -4.78 -2.18 5.30
C LYS A 36 -3.49 -2.14 6.12
N TYR A 37 -2.45 -1.48 5.62
CA TYR A 37 -1.10 -1.58 6.19
C TYR A 37 -0.56 -0.29 6.80
N SER A 38 -1.21 0.86 6.66
CA SER A 38 -0.73 2.17 7.15
C SER A 38 -0.33 2.18 8.63
N GLY A 39 -1.14 1.56 9.50
CA GLY A 39 -0.85 1.45 10.92
C GLY A 39 0.38 0.58 11.21
N TYR A 40 0.52 -0.55 10.50
CA TYR A 40 1.69 -1.43 10.61
C TYR A 40 2.96 -0.78 10.07
N LEU A 41 2.88 -0.08 8.94
CA LEU A 41 3.98 0.71 8.39
C LEU A 41 4.44 1.78 9.37
N SER A 42 3.49 2.45 10.04
CA SER A 42 3.78 3.47 11.05
C SER A 42 4.44 2.87 12.29
N SER A 43 3.96 1.74 12.79
CA SER A 43 4.56 1.05 13.93
C SER A 43 5.95 0.52 13.58
N LEU A 44 6.14 -0.11 12.42
CA LEU A 44 7.45 -0.53 11.93
C LEU A 44 8.42 0.65 11.85
N LYS A 45 8.00 1.78 11.27
CA LYS A 45 8.83 2.99 11.20
C LYS A 45 9.23 3.46 12.59
N GLN A 46 8.33 3.40 13.57
CA GLN A 46 8.64 3.72 14.95
C GLN A 46 9.62 2.70 15.56
N GLU A 47 9.42 1.39 15.37
CA GLU A 47 10.34 0.34 15.83
C GLU A 47 11.75 0.47 15.23
N PHE A 48 11.86 0.85 13.95
CA PHE A 48 13.16 1.09 13.30
C PHE A 48 13.78 2.43 13.71
N SER A 49 12.96 3.44 13.99
CA SER A 49 13.43 4.76 14.45
C SER A 49 13.82 4.76 15.92
N LYS A 50 13.31 3.81 16.73
CA LYS A 50 13.83 3.55 18.07
C LYS A 50 15.31 3.24 17.91
N LYS A 51 16.15 4.21 18.30
CA LYS A 51 17.59 4.01 18.40
C LYS A 51 17.81 2.77 19.25
N LYS A 52 18.14 1.64 18.62
CA LYS A 52 18.59 0.45 19.33
C LYS A 52 19.71 0.91 20.25
N LYS A 53 19.79 0.35 21.47
CA LYS A 53 20.90 0.66 22.38
C LYS A 53 22.18 0.65 21.56
N LYS A 54 23.00 1.70 21.67
CA LYS A 54 24.28 1.88 20.96
C LYS A 54 25.27 0.76 21.33
N GLY A 55 24.94 -0.49 21.01
CA GLY A 55 25.88 -1.55 20.78
C GLY A 55 26.17 -1.53 19.30
N LYS A 56 27.45 -1.56 18.94
CA LYS A 56 27.84 -1.76 17.54
C LYS A 56 27.21 -3.07 17.07
N LEU A 57 26.70 -3.12 15.84
CA LEU A 57 26.35 -4.40 15.22
C LEU A 57 27.59 -5.32 15.30
N PRO A 58 27.46 -6.60 15.69
CA PRO A 58 28.58 -7.55 15.69
C PRO A 58 29.33 -7.50 14.35
N LYS A 59 30.66 -7.67 14.39
CA LYS A 59 31.50 -7.54 13.19
C LYS A 59 31.08 -8.55 12.12
N GLU A 60 30.68 -9.73 12.58
CA GLU A 60 30.22 -10.88 11.81
C GLU A 60 28.94 -10.52 11.05
N ALA A 61 27.96 -9.94 11.75
CA ALA A 61 26.71 -9.50 11.13
C ALA A 61 26.92 -8.37 10.11
N ARG A 62 27.88 -7.45 10.34
CA ARG A 62 28.27 -6.47 9.32
C ARG A 62 28.85 -7.13 8.07
N GLN A 63 29.73 -8.13 8.25
CA GLN A 63 30.35 -8.83 7.13
C GLN A 63 29.30 -9.59 6.31
N MET A 64 28.39 -10.30 6.95
CA MET A 64 27.29 -11.00 6.27
C MET A 64 26.41 -10.06 5.43
N LEU A 65 26.09 -8.87 5.96
CA LEU A 65 25.30 -7.88 5.21
C LEU A 65 26.07 -7.32 4.02
N LEU A 66 27.38 -7.09 4.17
CA LEU A 66 28.24 -6.62 3.09
C LEU A 66 28.37 -7.69 1.98
N ASP A 67 28.59 -8.93 2.36
CA ASP A 67 28.70 -10.05 1.42
C ASP A 67 27.38 -10.27 0.67
N TRP A 68 26.26 -10.21 1.40
CA TRP A 68 24.92 -10.27 0.80
C TRP A 68 24.70 -9.13 -0.20
N TRP A 69 25.08 -7.90 0.15
CA TRP A 69 24.99 -6.74 -0.74
C TRP A 69 25.83 -6.91 -2.01
N ASN A 70 27.07 -7.39 -1.87
CA ASN A 70 27.95 -7.65 -3.00
C ASN A 70 27.37 -8.72 -3.94
N LEU A 71 26.67 -9.70 -3.40
CA LEU A 71 26.02 -10.75 -4.20
C LEU A 71 24.74 -10.26 -4.88
N HIS A 72 23.98 -9.36 -4.25
CA HIS A 72 22.65 -8.93 -4.69
C HIS A 72 22.62 -7.47 -5.18
N TYR A 73 23.75 -6.89 -5.60
CA TYR A 73 23.83 -5.46 -5.96
C TYR A 73 22.89 -5.04 -7.10
N LYS A 74 22.53 -5.96 -8.00
CA LYS A 74 21.57 -5.70 -9.08
C LYS A 74 20.12 -5.74 -8.61
N TRP A 75 19.83 -6.43 -7.52
CA TRP A 75 18.48 -6.59 -6.97
C TRP A 75 18.52 -6.69 -5.44
N PRO A 76 18.65 -5.55 -4.74
CA PRO A 76 18.91 -5.52 -3.31
C PRO A 76 17.62 -5.67 -2.48
N TYR A 77 16.73 -6.55 -2.91
CA TYR A 77 15.53 -6.93 -2.16
C TYR A 77 15.69 -8.39 -1.76
N PRO A 78 15.93 -8.68 -0.47
CA PRO A 78 15.92 -10.06 0.02
C PRO A 78 14.49 -10.60 -0.14
N THR A 79 14.35 -11.67 -0.92
CA THR A 79 13.13 -12.50 -0.98
C THR A 79 12.92 -13.25 0.33
#